data_AF-Q8YWR4-F1
#
_entry.id   AF-Q8YWR4-F1
#
_cell.length_a   1.000
_cell.length_b   1.000
_cell.length_c   1.000
_cell.angle_alpha   90.00
_cell.angle_beta   90.00
_cell.angle_gamma   90.00
#
_symmetry.space_group_name_H-M   'P 1'
#
loop_
_entity.id
_entity.type
_entity.pdbx_description
1 polymer ?
#
loop_
_entity_poly.entity_id
_entity_poly.type
_entity_poly.pdbx_seq_one_letter_code
_entity_poly.pdbx_strand_id
1 'polypeptide(L)'
;MTNANAQEASKVAEPVLRQGDSGAAVTELQRLLNAKGVKVSVDGIFGAGTQAAVIKFQRANGLTADGIVGSKTWVALRKVPTPTIRLVDVALNYDPTQFPHQVAALEWLQSQIPAATLNEFARRWRNQ
;
A
#
# COMPACT_ATOMS: atom_id res chain seq x y z
N MET A 1 -13.30 12.56 -29.83
CA MET A 1 -12.97 13.52 -28.75
C MET A 1 -13.13 12.77 -27.44
N THR A 2 -12.01 12.67 -26.72
CA THR A 2 -11.74 11.74 -25.62
C THR A 2 -12.57 12.04 -24.36
N ASN A 3 -13.11 10.98 -23.75
CA ASN A 3 -13.77 10.99 -22.44
C ASN A 3 -12.80 11.48 -21.36
N ALA A 4 -13.05 12.67 -20.84
CA ALA A 4 -12.40 13.19 -19.65
C ALA A 4 -12.96 12.47 -18.42
N ASN A 5 -12.15 11.55 -17.91
CA ASN A 5 -11.78 11.44 -16.52
C ASN A 5 -12.88 11.24 -15.47
N ALA A 6 -13.13 9.96 -15.18
CA ALA A 6 -13.93 9.43 -14.07
C ALA A 6 -13.28 9.64 -12.68
N GLN A 7 -12.72 10.83 -12.42
CA GLN A 7 -12.08 11.20 -11.15
C GLN A 7 -12.92 12.25 -10.39
N GLU A 8 -14.23 12.04 -10.32
CA GLU A 8 -15.12 12.71 -9.35
C GLU A 8 -16.04 11.67 -8.67
N ALA A 9 -15.48 10.54 -8.25
CA ALA A 9 -16.16 9.66 -7.31
C ALA A 9 -16.07 10.30 -5.90
N SER A 10 -17.07 11.14 -5.60
CA SER A 10 -17.53 11.61 -4.29
C SER A 10 -16.62 11.30 -3.09
N LYS A 11 -16.14 12.38 -2.44
CA LYS A 11 -15.58 12.40 -1.08
C LYS A 11 -16.68 11.99 -0.06
N VAL A 12 -17.11 10.74 -0.08
CA VAL A 12 -18.01 10.18 0.94
C VAL A 12 -17.18 10.10 2.21
N ALA A 13 -17.64 10.75 3.28
CA ALA A 13 -17.03 10.59 4.59
C ALA A 13 -16.96 9.10 4.91
N GLU A 14 -15.77 8.59 5.22
CA GLU A 14 -15.57 7.16 5.45
C GLU A 14 -16.51 6.68 6.58
N PRO A 15 -17.25 5.57 6.38
CA PRO A 15 -18.22 5.13 7.37
C PRO A 15 -17.51 4.76 8.67
N VAL A 16 -18.08 5.18 9.80
CA VAL A 16 -17.64 4.69 11.11
C VAL A 16 -18.26 3.31 11.31
N LEU A 17 -17.41 2.28 11.43
CA LEU A 17 -17.87 0.90 11.66
C LEU A 17 -17.58 0.44 13.09
N ARG A 18 -18.50 -0.35 13.64
CA ARG A 18 -18.43 -0.95 14.98
C ARG A 18 -19.21 -2.25 15.01
N GLN A 19 -19.10 -2.97 16.13
CA GLN A 19 -19.82 -4.22 16.34
C GLN A 19 -21.33 -4.03 16.13
N GLY A 20 -21.94 -4.94 15.37
CA GLY A 20 -23.35 -4.91 14.98
C GLY A 20 -23.60 -4.38 13.56
N ASP A 21 -22.64 -3.64 12.98
CA ASP A 21 -22.76 -3.17 11.60
C ASP A 21 -22.63 -4.33 10.60
N SER A 22 -23.21 -4.16 9.41
CA SER A 22 -23.08 -5.12 8.31
C SER A 22 -23.11 -4.44 6.93
N GLY A 23 -22.70 -5.18 5.91
CA GLY A 23 -22.73 -4.75 4.50
C GLY A 23 -21.36 -4.52 3.89
N ALA A 24 -21.33 -3.90 2.71
CA ALA A 24 -20.15 -3.81 1.85
C ALA A 24 -18.93 -3.16 2.53
N ALA A 25 -19.15 -2.15 3.39
CA ALA A 25 -18.07 -1.51 4.14
C ALA A 25 -17.41 -2.47 5.15
N VAL A 26 -18.18 -3.36 5.77
CA VAL A 26 -17.65 -4.38 6.69
C VAL A 26 -16.91 -5.47 5.92
N THR A 27 -17.43 -5.88 4.75
CA THR A 27 -16.72 -6.81 3.85
C THR A 27 -15.35 -6.25 3.47
N GLU A 28 -15.28 -4.96 3.14
CA GLU A 28 -14.02 -4.29 2.79
C GLU A 28 -13.07 -4.21 3.98
N LEU A 29 -13.56 -3.85 5.17
CA LEU A 29 -12.78 -3.88 6.41
C LEU A 29 -12.14 -5.26 6.64
N GLN A 30 -12.93 -6.34 6.52
CA GLN A 30 -12.45 -7.71 6.73
C GLN A 30 -11.37 -8.11 5.72
N ARG A 31 -11.52 -7.71 4.44
CA ARG A 31 -10.50 -7.93 3.41
C ARG A 31 -9.20 -7.18 3.73
N LEU A 32 -9.30 -5.91 4.12
CA LEU A 32 -8.13 -5.12 4.47
C LEU A 32 -7.42 -5.67 5.71
N LEU A 33 -8.15 -6.11 6.74
CA LEU A 33 -7.56 -6.77 7.91
C LEU A 33 -6.78 -8.02 7.50
N ASN A 34 -7.35 -8.86 6.64
CA ASN A 34 -6.68 -10.04 6.08
C ASN A 34 -5.42 -9.68 5.29
N ALA A 35 -5.47 -8.63 4.45
CA ALA A 35 -4.31 -8.13 3.71
C ALA A 35 -3.20 -7.58 4.62
N LYS A 36 -3.55 -7.14 5.84
CA LYS A 36 -2.62 -6.74 6.90
C LYS A 36 -2.17 -7.90 7.79
N GLY A 37 -2.48 -9.14 7.43
CA GLY A 37 -2.10 -10.34 8.17
C GLY A 37 -2.94 -10.59 9.43
N VAL A 38 -4.02 -9.84 9.65
CA VAL A 38 -4.96 -10.05 10.76
C VAL A 38 -6.13 -10.89 10.25
N LYS A 39 -6.04 -12.21 10.45
CA LYS A 39 -7.02 -13.17 9.94
C LYS A 39 -8.41 -12.96 10.53
N VAL A 40 -9.43 -12.82 9.67
CA VAL A 40 -10.85 -12.73 10.01
C VAL A 40 -11.72 -13.32 8.88
N SER A 41 -12.91 -13.84 9.22
CA SER A 41 -13.93 -14.22 8.23
C SER A 41 -14.36 -13.01 7.40
N VAL A 42 -14.65 -13.21 6.11
CA VAL A 42 -15.16 -12.16 5.22
C VAL A 42 -16.63 -12.47 4.91
N ASP A 43 -17.50 -12.18 5.86
CA ASP A 43 -18.95 -12.42 5.80
C ASP A 43 -19.77 -11.13 5.71
N GLY A 44 -19.12 -9.97 5.77
CA GLY A 44 -19.79 -8.66 5.79
C GLY A 44 -20.51 -8.36 7.10
N ILE A 45 -20.23 -9.09 8.20
CA ILE A 45 -20.83 -8.90 9.52
C ILE A 45 -19.76 -8.49 10.54
N PHE A 46 -19.99 -7.35 11.20
CA PHE A 46 -19.09 -6.86 12.24
C PHE A 46 -19.44 -7.54 13.57
N GLY A 47 -19.11 -8.82 13.68
CA GLY A 47 -19.24 -9.59 14.91
C GLY A 47 -18.07 -9.39 15.88
N ALA A 48 -18.10 -10.12 17.01
CA ALA A 48 -17.04 -10.07 18.03
C ALA A 48 -15.65 -10.44 17.47
N GLY A 49 -15.58 -11.36 16.50
CA GLY A 49 -14.33 -11.72 15.82
C GLY A 49 -13.74 -10.55 15.02
N THR A 50 -14.57 -9.81 14.29
CA THR A 50 -14.16 -8.60 13.56
C THR A 50 -13.70 -7.51 14.52
N GLN A 51 -14.40 -7.30 15.65
CA GLN A 51 -13.99 -6.32 16.66
C GLN A 51 -12.62 -6.66 17.27
N ALA A 52 -12.41 -7.92 17.66
CA ALA A 52 -11.13 -8.35 18.20
C ALA A 52 -9.99 -8.16 17.18
N ALA A 53 -10.25 -8.42 15.90
CA ALA A 53 -9.31 -8.17 14.81
C ALA A 53 -8.99 -6.67 14.65
N VAL A 54 -10.00 -5.79 14.71
CA VAL A 54 -9.81 -4.33 14.67
C VAL A 54 -8.94 -3.86 15.84
N ILE A 55 -9.25 -4.30 17.06
CA ILE A 55 -8.46 -3.94 18.26
C ILE A 55 -7.01 -4.39 18.10
N LYS A 56 -6.78 -5.62 17.62
CA LYS A 56 -5.43 -6.14 17.37
C LYS A 56 -4.69 -5.29 16.34
N PHE A 57 -5.35 -4.95 15.23
CA PHE A 57 -4.79 -4.10 14.19
C PHE A 57 -4.45 -2.69 14.73
N GLN A 58 -5.37 -2.06 15.47
CA GLN A 58 -5.16 -0.75 16.08
C GLN A 58 -3.95 -0.73 17.00
N ARG A 59 -3.81 -1.72 17.90
CA ARG A 59 -2.64 -1.86 18.78
C ARG A 59 -1.34 -1.98 18.00
N ALA A 60 -1.32 -2.84 16.97
CA ALA A 60 -0.14 -3.06 16.14
C ALA A 60 0.30 -1.82 15.35
N ASN A 61 -0.60 -0.86 15.13
CA ASN A 61 -0.35 0.37 14.37
C ASN A 61 -0.32 1.63 15.25
N GLY A 62 -0.27 1.49 16.58
CA GLY A 62 -0.18 2.62 17.50
C GLY A 62 -1.43 3.51 17.53
N LEU A 63 -2.60 2.96 17.20
CA LEU A 63 -3.89 3.64 17.27
C LEU A 63 -4.58 3.37 18.61
N THR A 64 -5.54 4.23 18.98
CA THR A 64 -6.47 3.94 20.07
C THR A 64 -7.20 2.62 19.77
N ALA A 65 -7.08 1.65 20.67
CA ALA A 65 -7.59 0.29 20.46
C ALA A 65 -9.02 0.12 20.99
N ASP A 66 -9.94 0.92 20.47
CA ASP A 66 -11.36 0.98 20.86
C ASP A 66 -12.26 0.00 20.11
N GLY A 67 -11.74 -0.67 19.08
CA GLY A 67 -12.52 -1.58 18.24
C GLY A 67 -13.46 -0.88 17.27
N ILE A 68 -13.33 0.44 17.10
CA ILE A 68 -14.14 1.27 16.20
C ILE A 68 -13.28 1.68 14.99
N VAL A 69 -13.82 1.49 13.80
CA VAL A 69 -13.15 1.85 12.55
C VAL A 69 -13.59 3.25 12.13
N GLY A 70 -12.90 4.26 12.65
CA GLY A 70 -12.98 5.64 12.17
C GLY A 70 -11.90 5.95 11.13
N SER A 71 -11.82 7.21 10.70
CA SER A 71 -10.93 7.64 9.60
C SER A 71 -9.46 7.30 9.81
N LYS A 72 -8.94 7.39 11.04
CA LYS A 72 -7.55 7.00 11.34
C LYS A 72 -7.30 5.52 11.10
N THR A 73 -8.26 4.67 11.47
CA THR A 73 -8.18 3.22 11.25
C THR A 73 -8.25 2.89 9.76
N TRP A 74 -9.14 3.54 9.01
CA TRP A 74 -9.23 3.39 7.55
C TRP A 74 -7.96 3.79 6.82
N VAL A 75 -7.38 4.94 7.16
CA VAL A 75 -6.11 5.40 6.60
C VAL A 75 -5.00 4.38 6.84
N ALA A 76 -4.91 3.83 8.06
CA ALA A 76 -3.91 2.81 8.39
C ALA A 76 -4.15 1.49 7.61
N LEU A 77 -5.40 1.05 7.48
CA LEU A 77 -5.75 -0.17 6.74
C LEU A 77 -5.41 -0.05 5.25
N ARG A 78 -5.66 1.12 4.65
CA ARG A 78 -5.41 1.37 3.22
C ARG A 78 -3.98 1.77 2.89
N LYS A 79 -3.13 2.01 3.90
CA LYS A 79 -1.71 2.33 3.68
C LYS A 79 -1.03 1.16 2.96
N VAL A 80 -0.89 1.25 1.65
CA VAL A 80 -0.11 0.28 0.87
C VAL A 80 1.34 0.42 1.31
N PRO A 81 2.04 -0.66 1.72
CA PRO A 81 3.47 -0.58 1.95
C PRO A 81 4.10 -0.08 0.66
N THR A 82 4.74 1.08 0.69
CA THR A 82 5.50 1.55 -0.47
C THR A 82 6.58 0.50 -0.72
N PRO A 83 6.54 -0.25 -1.84
CA PRO A 83 7.59 -1.21 -2.12
C PRO A 83 8.89 -0.40 -2.19
N THR A 84 9.82 -0.70 -1.28
CA THR A 84 11.12 -0.04 -1.31
C THR A 84 11.93 -0.70 -2.41
N ILE A 85 12.09 -0.01 -3.54
CA ILE A 85 12.97 -0.47 -4.62
C ILE A 85 14.41 -0.34 -4.13
N ARG A 86 15.16 -1.44 -4.20
CA ARG A 86 16.61 -1.45 -3.96
C ARG A 86 17.31 -1.59 -5.31
N LEU A 87 18.23 -0.68 -5.62
CA LEU A 87 18.95 -0.69 -6.90
C LEU A 87 19.74 -1.97 -7.14
N VAL A 88 20.25 -2.60 -6.06
CA VAL A 88 20.92 -3.91 -6.14
C VAL A 88 19.96 -4.99 -6.61
N ASP A 89 18.73 -5.02 -6.10
CA ASP A 89 17.74 -6.02 -6.49
C ASP A 89 17.29 -5.80 -7.94
N VAL A 90 17.20 -4.55 -8.39
CA VAL A 90 16.94 -4.21 -9.80
C VAL A 90 18.07 -4.73 -10.70
N ALA A 91 19.33 -4.52 -10.30
CA ALA A 91 20.48 -4.99 -11.08
C ALA A 91 20.57 -6.52 -11.16
N LEU A 92 20.24 -7.23 -10.07
CA LEU A 92 20.26 -8.70 -10.02
C LEU A 92 19.13 -9.36 -10.82
N ASN A 93 18.00 -8.68 -11.00
CA ASN A 93 16.82 -9.21 -11.69
C ASN A 93 16.54 -8.51 -13.04
N TYR A 94 17.54 -7.83 -13.59
CA TYR A 94 17.43 -7.15 -14.87
C TYR A 94 17.42 -8.16 -16.02
N ASP A 95 16.31 -8.22 -16.77
CA ASP A 95 16.17 -9.01 -18.00
C ASP A 95 15.47 -8.16 -19.07
N PRO A 96 16.24 -7.46 -19.92
CA PRO A 96 15.67 -6.61 -20.96
C PRO A 96 15.05 -7.42 -22.11
N THR A 97 15.33 -8.72 -22.21
CA THR A 97 14.75 -9.58 -23.26
C THR A 97 13.33 -9.98 -22.91
N GLN A 98 13.07 -10.24 -21.62
CA GLN A 98 11.76 -10.59 -21.11
C GLN A 98 10.92 -9.35 -20.76
N PHE A 99 11.56 -8.28 -20.31
CA PHE A 99 10.88 -7.07 -19.83
C PHE A 99 11.47 -5.79 -20.44
N PRO A 100 11.16 -5.46 -21.72
CA PRO A 100 11.73 -4.30 -22.41
C PRO A 100 11.48 -2.94 -21.70
N HIS A 101 10.40 -2.83 -20.93
CA HIS A 101 10.08 -1.62 -20.16
C HIS A 101 11.04 -1.36 -18.98
N GLN A 102 11.80 -2.37 -18.53
CA GLN A 102 12.83 -2.17 -17.50
C GLN A 102 13.92 -1.21 -17.99
N VAL A 103 14.29 -1.28 -19.27
CA VAL A 103 15.27 -0.37 -19.89
C VAL A 103 14.77 1.06 -19.82
N ALA A 104 13.56 1.31 -20.33
CA ALA A 104 12.97 2.64 -20.33
C ALA A 104 12.80 3.21 -18.92
N ALA A 105 12.44 2.37 -17.93
CA ALA A 105 12.34 2.78 -16.53
C ALA A 105 13.71 3.17 -15.93
N LEU A 106 14.76 2.40 -16.24
CA LEU A 106 16.13 2.67 -15.79
C LEU A 106 16.71 3.91 -16.46
N GLU A 107 16.46 4.11 -17.76
CA GLU A 107 16.88 5.30 -18.50
C GLU A 107 16.18 6.55 -17.98
N TRP A 108 14.86 6.47 -17.74
CA TRP A 108 14.13 7.54 -17.10
C TRP A 108 14.70 7.85 -15.72
N LEU A 109 14.94 6.84 -14.86
CA LEU A 109 15.51 7.05 -13.54
C LEU A 109 16.90 7.69 -13.62
N GLN A 110 17.76 7.22 -14.51
CA GLN A 110 19.07 7.79 -14.77
C GLN A 110 18.97 9.27 -15.15
N SER A 111 17.99 9.67 -15.96
CA SER A 111 17.79 11.06 -16.37
C SER A 111 17.47 12.01 -15.20
N GLN A 112 16.96 11.48 -14.09
CA GLN A 112 16.65 12.25 -12.88
C GLN A 112 17.88 12.41 -11.96
N ILE A 113 18.95 11.64 -12.18
CA ILE A 113 20.12 11.64 -11.31
C ILE A 113 21.17 12.61 -11.87
N PRO A 114 21.66 13.58 -11.07
CA PRO A 114 22.71 14.49 -11.52
C PRO A 114 23.97 13.75 -11.99
N ALA A 115 24.57 14.23 -13.08
CA ALA A 115 25.78 13.62 -13.66
C ALA A 115 26.94 13.49 -12.64
N ALA A 116 27.09 14.45 -11.72
CA ALA A 116 28.07 14.38 -10.65
C ALA A 116 27.88 13.16 -9.73
N THR A 117 26.63 12.82 -9.41
CA THR A 117 26.27 11.64 -8.61
C THR A 117 26.59 10.35 -9.35
N LEU A 118 26.27 10.27 -10.64
CA LEU A 118 26.60 9.10 -11.48
C LEU A 118 28.12 8.93 -11.62
N ASN A 119 28.87 10.03 -11.76
CA ASN A 119 30.32 10.00 -11.82
C ASN A 119 30.95 9.51 -10.51
N GLU A 120 30.46 9.99 -9.38
CA GLU A 120 30.90 9.53 -8.06
C GLU A 120 30.55 8.05 -7.83
N PHE A 121 29.35 7.62 -8.21
CA PHE A 121 28.97 6.21 -8.20
C PHE A 121 29.94 5.37 -9.05
N ALA A 122 30.21 5.78 -10.28
CA ALA A 122 31.11 5.06 -11.18
C ALA A 122 32.55 5.00 -10.65
N ARG A 123 33.02 6.01 -9.92
CA ARG A 123 34.33 5.99 -9.24
C ARG A 123 34.35 4.96 -8.12
N ARG A 124 33.33 4.95 -7.25
CA ARG A 124 33.20 3.98 -6.16
C ARG A 124 33.01 2.55 -6.64
N TRP A 125 32.32 2.36 -7.75
CA TRP A 125 32.11 1.03 -8.34
C TRP A 125 33.39 0.43 -8.92
N ARG A 126 34.24 1.29 -9.52
CA ARG A 126 35.49 0.85 -10.17
C ARG A 126 36.68 0.75 -9.21
N ASN A 127 36.62 1.42 -8.06
CA ASN A 127 37.62 1.32 -7.02
C ASN A 127 37.19 0.26 -5.99
N GLN A 128 37.88 -0.88 -5.98
CA GLN A 128 38.07 -1.61 -4.72
C GLN A 128 38.84 -0.74 -3.73
#